data_AF-A0A3P7LMX8-F1
#
_entry.id   AF-A0A3P7LMX8-F1
#
_cell.length_a   1.000
_cell.length_b   1.000
_cell.length_c   1.000
_cell.angle_alpha   90.00
_cell.angle_beta   90.00
_cell.angle_gamma   90.00
#
_symmetry.space_group_name_H-M   'P 1'
#
loop_
_entity.id
_entity.type
_entity.pdbx_description
1 polymer ?
#
loop_
_entity_poly.entity_id
_entity_poly.type
_entity_poly.pdbx_seq_one_letter_code
_entity_poly.pdbx_strand_id
1 'polypeptide(L)'
;MPAVGILIILGEGTPEITGENFQTTILNGLLTIPNYDSLGVNGFLSDIVDPKVDEEQDSAVLMFNAPEAHITVLQRPSVSLLLKHIEAHFGSLPLQLCLVYSGLICESTGYWLLRDGIFKPSLLSDGIRSLSEKMVQTLADGTKEAPPIGLHIACTSVPSGGEWRSQLMAPNHLPPLAGRPLSVSVNRTQPPVKAPAGTAKAPPKPSGDSTASPTDSSGAQSFCQRLMTQLPQPLFAPVDLAPHAVGASSIRISHPCLYVFPEGSGQSSIFAIPGFSLMVNSGYSHNPKCWKMAQHLDNVDAVLQTHWGVDNLLGLTSTLPLMLQASEAMPKVTCLLSPPPYFGTHVTAGAGQGGDPMALSVVGSLSQLNEQVKPSLAQGRLLPLDVSRGAKLAAMPKVVSLYYKVGGSWS
;
A
#
# COMPACT_ATOMS: atom_id res chain seq x y z
N MET A 1 8.39 -15.85 -28.23
CA MET A 1 7.86 -15.47 -26.91
C MET A 1 8.89 -14.56 -26.27
N PRO A 2 8.52 -13.36 -25.80
CA PRO A 2 9.46 -12.44 -25.18
C PRO A 2 10.14 -13.11 -23.97
N ALA A 3 11.44 -12.91 -23.84
CA ALA A 3 12.24 -13.50 -22.77
C ALA A 3 11.98 -12.80 -21.43
N VAL A 4 11.63 -11.51 -21.46
CA VAL A 4 11.46 -10.66 -20.28
C VAL A 4 10.05 -10.08 -20.24
N GLY A 5 9.37 -10.23 -19.10
CA GLY A 5 8.17 -9.49 -18.76
C GLY A 5 8.50 -8.37 -17.79
N ILE A 6 8.06 -7.14 -18.05
CA ILE A 6 8.18 -6.02 -17.11
C ILE A 6 6.79 -5.45 -16.85
N LEU A 7 6.32 -5.56 -15.62
CA LEU A 7 5.08 -4.94 -15.16
C LEU A 7 5.44 -3.76 -14.26
N ILE A 8 5.18 -2.54 -14.73
CA ILE A 8 5.37 -1.32 -13.97
C ILE A 8 4.02 -0.94 -13.34
N ILE A 9 4.00 -0.75 -12.04
CA ILE A 9 2.80 -0.45 -11.26
C ILE A 9 2.93 0.97 -10.71
N LEU A 10 2.05 1.86 -11.17
CA LEU A 10 1.90 3.19 -10.60
C LEU A 10 0.80 3.14 -9.55
N GLY A 11 1.17 3.12 -8.27
CA GLY A 11 0.26 3.03 -7.14
C GLY A 11 -0.46 4.35 -6.83
N GLU A 12 -1.09 4.40 -5.67
CA GLU A 12 -1.65 5.64 -5.13
C GLU A 12 -0.55 6.60 -4.65
N GLY A 13 -0.88 7.88 -4.58
CA GLY A 13 0.03 8.96 -4.20
C GLY A 13 -0.61 9.96 -3.24
N THR A 14 0.20 10.86 -2.70
CA THR A 14 -0.25 12.08 -2.00
C THR A 14 -0.01 13.29 -2.91
N PRO A 15 -0.65 14.44 -2.64
CA PRO A 15 -0.37 15.68 -3.37
C PRO A 15 1.11 16.12 -3.36
N GLU A 16 1.91 15.60 -2.44
CA GLU A 16 3.35 15.87 -2.33
C GLU A 16 4.20 15.05 -3.31
N ILE A 17 3.65 13.94 -3.82
CA ILE A 17 4.32 13.07 -4.80
C ILE A 17 4.17 13.67 -6.20
N THR A 18 5.32 13.93 -6.84
CA THR A 18 5.39 14.49 -8.19
C THR A 18 5.67 13.42 -9.24
N GLY A 19 5.52 13.77 -10.52
CA GLY A 19 5.93 12.90 -11.63
C GLY A 19 7.43 12.52 -11.58
N GLU A 20 8.29 13.39 -11.06
CA GLU A 20 9.72 13.12 -10.90
C GLU A 20 9.96 12.00 -9.87
N ASN A 21 9.18 11.94 -8.80
CA ASN A 21 9.25 10.84 -7.83
C ASN A 21 8.88 9.52 -8.49
N PHE A 22 7.80 9.49 -9.29
CA PHE A 22 7.43 8.28 -10.03
C PHE A 22 8.54 7.84 -10.98
N GLN A 23 9.06 8.78 -11.79
CA GLN A 23 10.13 8.53 -12.76
C GLN A 23 11.39 7.95 -12.08
N THR A 24 11.80 8.55 -10.95
CA THR A 24 12.99 8.16 -10.20
C THR A 24 12.86 6.75 -9.65
N THR A 25 11.71 6.42 -9.06
CA THR A 25 11.47 5.09 -8.48
C THR A 25 11.34 4.01 -9.54
N ILE A 26 10.71 4.31 -10.70
CA ILE A 26 10.66 3.39 -11.84
C ILE A 26 12.09 3.12 -12.34
N LEU A 27 12.88 4.17 -12.58
CA LEU A 27 14.26 4.04 -13.04
C LEU A 27 15.07 3.18 -12.06
N ASN A 28 15.04 3.52 -10.77
CA ASN A 28 15.76 2.77 -9.75
C ASN A 28 15.34 1.29 -9.72
N GLY A 29 14.05 0.99 -9.85
CA GLY A 29 13.54 -0.38 -9.89
C GLY A 29 13.89 -1.15 -11.17
N LEU A 30 13.90 -0.50 -12.34
CA LEU A 30 14.40 -1.12 -13.57
C LEU A 30 15.88 -1.49 -13.45
N LEU A 31 16.67 -0.62 -12.82
CA LEU A 31 18.08 -0.88 -12.59
C LEU A 31 18.31 -2.02 -11.58
N THR A 32 17.34 -2.41 -10.75
CA THR A 32 17.51 -3.58 -9.86
C THR A 32 17.30 -4.94 -10.54
N ILE A 33 16.85 -4.98 -11.79
CA ILE A 33 16.57 -6.23 -12.51
C ILE A 33 17.82 -7.13 -12.53
N PRO A 34 17.71 -8.42 -12.12
CA PRO A 34 18.82 -9.36 -12.16
C PRO A 34 19.29 -9.59 -13.60
N ASN A 35 20.60 -9.71 -13.79
CA ASN A 35 21.21 -9.94 -15.10
C ASN A 35 20.84 -8.87 -16.15
N TYR A 36 20.56 -7.63 -15.72
CA TYR A 36 20.12 -6.51 -16.56
C TYR A 36 20.90 -6.38 -17.89
N ASP A 37 22.24 -6.37 -17.82
CA ASP A 37 23.12 -6.24 -18.99
C ASP A 37 23.03 -7.48 -19.90
N SER A 38 23.03 -8.69 -19.32
CA SER A 38 22.95 -9.94 -20.07
C SER A 38 21.58 -10.19 -20.72
N LEU A 39 20.52 -9.64 -20.14
CA LEU A 39 19.17 -9.68 -20.69
C LEU A 39 18.94 -8.58 -21.76
N GLY A 40 19.92 -7.71 -22.00
CA GLY A 40 19.82 -6.64 -23.00
C GLY A 40 18.79 -5.56 -22.63
N VAL A 41 18.48 -5.38 -21.34
CA VAL A 41 17.38 -4.51 -20.89
C VAL A 41 17.54 -3.08 -21.36
N ASN A 42 18.74 -2.51 -21.27
CA ASN A 42 18.99 -1.16 -21.73
C ASN A 42 18.74 -0.98 -23.24
N GLY A 43 19.08 -2.00 -24.04
CA GLY A 43 18.94 -1.98 -25.49
C GLY A 43 17.49 -1.88 -25.90
N PHE A 44 16.65 -2.85 -25.47
CA PHE A 44 15.24 -2.83 -25.86
C PHE A 44 14.46 -1.66 -25.26
N LEU A 45 14.84 -1.13 -24.09
CA LEU A 45 14.21 0.08 -23.54
C LEU A 45 14.54 1.34 -24.36
N SER A 46 15.73 1.38 -24.98
CA SER A 46 16.12 2.50 -25.86
C SER A 46 15.22 2.57 -27.09
N ASP A 47 15.00 1.43 -27.72
CA ASP A 47 14.35 1.31 -29.04
C ASP A 47 12.83 1.10 -28.97
N ILE A 48 12.24 1.03 -27.77
CA ILE A 48 10.82 0.73 -27.62
C ILE A 48 9.95 1.88 -28.17
N VAL A 49 9.00 1.49 -29.02
CA VAL A 49 8.02 2.38 -29.65
C VAL A 49 6.94 2.82 -28.66
N ASP A 50 6.18 3.85 -29.05
CA ASP A 50 5.07 4.36 -28.24
C ASP A 50 4.04 3.26 -27.90
N PRO A 51 3.44 3.32 -26.70
CA PRO A 51 2.58 2.25 -26.21
C PRO A 51 1.21 2.25 -26.89
N LYS A 52 0.59 1.07 -26.95
CA LYS A 52 -0.86 1.00 -27.06
C LYS A 52 -1.46 1.36 -25.70
N VAL A 53 -2.31 2.38 -25.67
CA VAL A 53 -3.06 2.78 -24.46
C VAL A 53 -4.44 2.12 -24.50
N ASP A 54 -4.82 1.51 -23.39
CA ASP A 54 -6.14 0.93 -23.15
C ASP A 54 -6.65 1.38 -21.77
N GLU A 55 -7.94 1.14 -21.50
CA GLU A 55 -8.54 1.41 -20.20
C GLU A 55 -9.24 0.16 -19.69
N GLU A 56 -8.82 -0.35 -18.54
CA GLU A 56 -9.40 -1.52 -17.91
C GLU A 56 -9.75 -1.25 -16.45
N GLN A 57 -10.99 -1.51 -16.07
CA GLN A 57 -11.49 -1.27 -14.71
C GLN A 57 -11.14 0.13 -14.19
N ASP A 58 -11.35 1.21 -14.94
CA ASP A 58 -11.01 2.61 -14.58
C ASP A 58 -9.50 2.86 -14.32
N SER A 59 -8.63 2.03 -14.90
CA SER A 59 -7.17 2.17 -14.85
C SER A 59 -6.61 2.22 -16.27
N ALA A 60 -5.70 3.16 -16.52
CA ALA A 60 -4.99 3.21 -17.80
C ALA A 60 -3.96 2.07 -17.86
N VAL A 61 -3.91 1.38 -18.99
CA VAL A 61 -3.01 0.26 -19.27
C VAL A 61 -2.20 0.62 -20.51
N LEU A 62 -0.90 0.83 -20.34
CA LEU A 62 0.01 1.11 -21.45
C LEU A 62 0.81 -0.16 -21.76
N MET A 63 0.69 -0.65 -22.98
CA MET A 63 1.39 -1.85 -23.44
C MET A 63 2.47 -1.47 -24.45
N PHE A 64 3.71 -1.76 -24.10
CA PHE A 64 4.84 -1.60 -24.99
C PHE A 64 5.33 -2.98 -25.44
N ASN A 65 5.48 -3.14 -26.76
CA ASN A 65 5.91 -4.40 -27.35
C ASN A 65 7.31 -4.25 -27.94
N ALA A 66 8.21 -5.14 -27.52
CA ALA A 66 9.49 -5.38 -28.15
C ALA A 66 9.61 -6.89 -28.48
N PRO A 67 10.42 -7.30 -29.46
CA PRO A 67 10.65 -8.71 -29.75
C PRO A 67 11.15 -9.50 -28.52
N GLU A 68 11.98 -8.85 -27.70
CA GLU A 68 12.65 -9.43 -26.53
C GLU A 68 11.84 -9.28 -25.23
N ALA A 69 10.96 -8.27 -25.15
CA ALA A 69 10.29 -7.89 -23.93
C ALA A 69 8.81 -7.52 -24.12
N HIS A 70 7.98 -7.93 -23.16
CA HIS A 70 6.62 -7.46 -23.01
C HIS A 70 6.57 -6.54 -21.79
N ILE A 71 6.24 -5.27 -22.00
CA ILE A 71 6.18 -4.27 -20.93
C ILE A 71 4.75 -3.77 -20.80
N THR A 72 4.20 -3.83 -19.59
CA THR A 72 2.90 -3.25 -19.27
C THR A 72 3.07 -2.24 -18.14
N VAL A 73 2.45 -1.08 -18.28
CA VAL A 73 2.37 -0.08 -17.22
C VAL A 73 0.90 0.05 -16.80
N LEU A 74 0.65 -0.16 -15.51
CA LEU A 74 -0.67 -0.03 -14.91
C LEU A 74 -0.72 1.26 -14.09
N GLN A 75 -1.59 2.18 -14.48
CA GLN A 75 -1.83 3.39 -13.71
C GLN A 75 -2.99 3.18 -12.74
N ARG A 76 -2.69 3.30 -11.44
CA ARG A 76 -3.65 3.12 -10.33
C ARG A 76 -4.48 1.84 -10.44
N PRO A 77 -3.84 0.67 -10.60
CA PRO A 77 -4.59 -0.56 -10.75
C PRO A 77 -5.39 -0.89 -9.49
N SER A 78 -6.49 -1.62 -9.68
CA SER A 78 -7.08 -2.41 -8.61
C SER A 78 -6.17 -3.60 -8.25
N VAL A 79 -6.35 -4.18 -7.06
CA VAL A 79 -5.71 -5.44 -6.67
C VAL A 79 -6.03 -6.54 -7.69
N SER A 80 -7.30 -6.60 -8.15
CA SER A 80 -7.74 -7.63 -9.10
C SER A 80 -7.13 -7.46 -10.50
N LEU A 81 -7.00 -6.21 -10.97
CA LEU A 81 -6.37 -5.90 -12.26
C LEU A 81 -4.88 -6.24 -12.22
N LEU A 82 -4.19 -5.88 -11.14
CA LEU A 82 -2.78 -6.25 -10.97
C LEU A 82 -2.58 -7.76 -11.03
N LEU A 83 -3.38 -8.53 -10.27
CA LEU A 83 -3.31 -10.00 -10.29
C LEU A 83 -3.58 -10.58 -11.70
N LYS A 84 -4.58 -10.04 -12.42
CA LYS A 84 -4.89 -10.42 -13.80
C LYS A 84 -3.68 -10.22 -14.73
N HIS A 85 -3.01 -9.07 -14.66
CA HIS A 85 -1.84 -8.81 -15.51
C HIS A 85 -0.62 -9.63 -15.09
N ILE A 86 -0.42 -9.92 -13.81
CA ILE A 86 0.63 -10.84 -13.34
C ILE A 86 0.39 -12.24 -13.92
N GLU A 87 -0.85 -12.74 -13.85
CA GLU A 87 -1.24 -14.02 -14.46
C GLU A 87 -0.99 -14.05 -15.97
N ALA A 88 -1.38 -12.98 -16.68
CA ALA A 88 -1.15 -12.86 -18.12
C ALA A 88 0.35 -12.91 -18.49
N HIS A 89 1.21 -12.23 -17.74
CA HIS A 89 2.66 -12.27 -17.97
C HIS A 89 3.23 -13.68 -17.77
N PHE A 90 2.84 -14.35 -16.68
CA PHE A 90 3.28 -15.72 -16.41
C PHE A 90 2.74 -16.74 -17.43
N GLY A 91 1.60 -16.47 -18.07
CA GLY A 91 1.04 -17.34 -19.13
C GLY A 91 2.00 -17.58 -20.31
N SER A 92 2.92 -16.64 -20.56
CA SER A 92 3.97 -16.79 -21.59
C SER A 92 5.21 -17.57 -21.14
N LEU A 93 5.29 -17.92 -19.84
CA LEU A 93 6.43 -18.57 -19.19
C LEU A 93 7.78 -17.85 -19.48
N PRO A 94 7.90 -16.56 -19.14
CA PRO A 94 9.11 -15.78 -19.42
C PRO A 94 10.34 -16.35 -18.72
N LEU A 95 11.53 -15.97 -19.17
CA LEU A 95 12.76 -16.25 -18.41
C LEU A 95 12.80 -15.41 -17.13
N GLN A 96 12.32 -14.17 -17.20
CA GLN A 96 12.30 -13.23 -16.09
C GLN A 96 11.02 -12.38 -16.13
N LEU A 97 10.25 -12.35 -15.04
CA LEU A 97 9.19 -11.37 -14.78
C LEU A 97 9.68 -10.37 -13.73
N CYS A 98 9.57 -9.08 -14.02
CA CYS A 98 9.95 -7.99 -13.12
C CYS A 98 8.71 -7.16 -12.77
N LEU A 99 8.39 -7.06 -11.49
CA LEU A 99 7.35 -6.18 -10.97
C LEU A 99 8.04 -4.92 -10.42
N VAL A 100 7.81 -3.78 -11.05
CA VAL A 100 8.42 -2.50 -10.66
C VAL A 100 7.34 -1.60 -10.06
N TYR A 101 7.36 -1.43 -8.74
CA TYR A 101 6.39 -0.61 -8.03
C TYR A 101 6.89 0.82 -7.85
N SER A 102 6.03 1.77 -8.21
CA SER A 102 6.23 3.19 -7.99
C SER A 102 4.92 3.79 -7.46
N GLY A 103 4.87 4.10 -6.19
CA GLY A 103 3.68 4.63 -5.50
C GLY A 103 3.93 4.64 -4.00
N LEU A 104 2.94 5.04 -3.21
CA LEU A 104 3.02 4.95 -1.76
C LEU A 104 3.28 3.50 -1.32
N ILE A 105 4.30 3.30 -0.50
CA ILE A 105 4.69 2.00 0.05
C ILE A 105 4.83 2.11 1.56
N CYS A 106 4.26 1.16 2.31
CA CYS A 106 4.41 1.15 3.76
C CYS A 106 5.87 0.87 4.14
N GLU A 107 6.52 1.80 4.85
CA GLU A 107 7.95 1.71 5.19
C GLU A 107 8.30 0.45 6.00
N SER A 108 7.45 0.08 6.95
CA SER A 108 7.72 -1.03 7.87
C SER A 108 7.50 -2.42 7.26
N THR A 109 6.55 -2.54 6.33
CA THR A 109 6.12 -3.84 5.77
C THR A 109 6.48 -4.00 4.29
N GLY A 110 6.70 -2.91 3.57
CA GLY A 110 6.83 -2.89 2.12
C GLY A 110 5.51 -3.03 1.36
N TYR A 111 4.35 -2.99 2.01
CA TYR A 111 3.06 -3.16 1.32
C TYR A 111 2.77 -2.02 0.35
N TRP A 112 2.22 -2.35 -0.82
CA TRP A 112 1.92 -1.40 -1.87
C TRP A 112 0.49 -0.87 -1.72
N LEU A 113 0.31 0.44 -1.89
CA LEU A 113 -1.00 1.06 -1.85
C LEU A 113 -1.55 1.19 -3.26
N LEU A 114 -2.60 0.42 -3.55
CA LEU A 114 -3.31 0.42 -4.81
C LEU A 114 -4.65 1.15 -4.68
N ARG A 115 -5.34 1.34 -5.80
CA ARG A 115 -6.56 2.15 -5.87
C ARG A 115 -7.65 1.64 -4.93
N ASP A 116 -7.86 0.33 -4.87
CA ASP A 116 -8.94 -0.32 -4.13
C ASP A 116 -8.45 -1.21 -2.96
N GLY A 117 -7.16 -1.15 -2.61
CA GLY A 117 -6.64 -1.90 -1.48
C GLY A 117 -5.13 -1.84 -1.31
N ILE A 118 -4.66 -2.58 -0.32
CA ILE A 118 -3.24 -2.75 -0.01
C ILE A 118 -2.78 -4.11 -0.55
N PHE A 119 -1.80 -4.09 -1.45
CA PHE A 119 -1.22 -5.28 -2.06
C PHE A 119 -0.05 -5.81 -1.23
N LYS A 120 -0.17 -7.07 -0.82
CA LYS A 120 0.73 -7.76 0.12
C LYS A 120 1.43 -8.93 -0.58
N PRO A 121 2.60 -9.38 -0.09
CA PRO A 121 3.28 -10.55 -0.64
C PRO A 121 2.43 -11.83 -0.60
N SER A 122 1.53 -11.96 0.39
CA SER A 122 0.58 -13.08 0.48
C SER A 122 -0.39 -13.11 -0.69
N LEU A 123 -0.93 -11.97 -1.13
CA LEU A 123 -1.84 -11.91 -2.28
C LEU A 123 -1.14 -12.36 -3.58
N LEU A 124 0.12 -11.97 -3.76
CA LEU A 124 0.93 -12.47 -4.88
C LEU A 124 1.15 -13.98 -4.78
N SER A 125 1.50 -14.47 -3.59
CA SER A 125 1.77 -15.90 -3.35
C SER A 125 0.53 -16.77 -3.62
N ASP A 126 -0.64 -16.31 -3.15
CA ASP A 126 -1.93 -16.97 -3.37
C ASP A 126 -2.31 -16.97 -4.86
N GLY A 127 -2.09 -15.85 -5.55
CA GLY A 127 -2.29 -15.75 -7.00
C GLY A 127 -1.39 -16.70 -7.80
N ILE A 128 -0.10 -16.76 -7.46
CA ILE A 128 0.85 -17.71 -8.09
C ILE A 128 0.46 -19.16 -7.80
N ARG A 129 -0.01 -19.47 -6.59
CA ARG A 129 -0.48 -20.82 -6.25
C ARG A 129 -1.70 -21.21 -7.07
N SER A 130 -2.70 -20.33 -7.17
CA SER A 130 -3.87 -20.55 -8.03
C SER A 130 -3.46 -20.75 -9.50
N LEU A 131 -2.51 -19.96 -9.99
CA LEU A 131 -1.99 -20.10 -11.35
C LEU A 131 -1.26 -21.44 -11.57
N SER A 132 -0.42 -21.84 -10.62
CA SER A 132 0.30 -23.12 -10.65
C SER A 132 -0.68 -24.30 -10.82
N GLU A 133 -1.76 -24.30 -10.03
CA GLU A 133 -2.81 -25.32 -10.11
C GLU A 133 -3.47 -25.38 -11.49
N LYS A 134 -3.79 -24.21 -12.10
CA LYS A 134 -4.35 -24.13 -13.46
C LYS A 134 -3.38 -24.66 -14.52
N MET A 135 -2.09 -24.34 -14.41
CA MET A 135 -1.07 -24.72 -15.40
C MET A 135 -0.73 -26.22 -15.33
N VAL A 136 -0.73 -26.82 -14.13
CA VAL A 136 -0.48 -28.27 -13.95
C VAL A 136 -1.54 -29.11 -14.66
N GLN A 137 -2.80 -28.66 -14.70
CA GLN A 137 -3.88 -29.36 -15.42
C GLN A 137 -3.71 -29.33 -16.95
N THR A 138 -2.87 -28.44 -17.48
CA THR A 138 -2.74 -28.20 -18.93
C THR A 138 -1.58 -28.98 -19.55
N LEU A 139 -0.66 -29.52 -18.73
CA LEU A 139 0.58 -30.16 -19.19
C LEU A 139 0.57 -31.66 -18.87
N ALA A 140 0.03 -32.45 -19.81
CA ALA A 140 0.40 -33.86 -19.94
C ALA A 140 1.61 -33.94 -20.89
N ASP A 141 2.65 -34.64 -20.45
CA ASP A 141 3.87 -34.99 -21.19
C ASP A 141 4.90 -33.88 -21.50
N GLY A 142 6.13 -34.10 -21.03
CA GLY A 142 7.31 -33.34 -21.48
C GLY A 142 8.47 -33.33 -20.50
N THR A 143 9.21 -34.44 -20.41
CA THR A 143 10.45 -34.59 -19.63
C THR A 143 11.64 -33.87 -20.30
N LYS A 144 11.72 -32.54 -20.16
CA LYS A 144 12.97 -31.78 -20.26
C LYS A 144 13.01 -30.76 -19.11
N GLU A 145 14.11 -30.73 -18.34
CA GLU A 145 14.36 -29.71 -17.33
C GLU A 145 14.41 -28.33 -18.00
N ALA A 146 13.31 -27.59 -17.94
CA ALA A 146 13.25 -26.21 -18.39
C ALA A 146 13.87 -25.29 -17.32
N PRO A 147 14.54 -24.20 -17.72
CA PRO A 147 15.22 -23.31 -16.78
C PRO A 147 14.24 -22.69 -15.77
N PRO A 148 14.69 -22.27 -14.57
CA PRO A 148 13.82 -21.57 -13.62
C PRO A 148 13.21 -20.31 -14.24
N ILE A 149 12.06 -19.89 -13.74
CA ILE A 149 11.46 -18.59 -14.05
C ILE A 149 11.90 -17.60 -12.98
N GLY A 150 12.56 -16.52 -13.37
CA GLY A 150 12.89 -15.44 -12.45
C GLY A 150 11.67 -14.58 -12.13
N LEU A 151 11.45 -14.28 -10.84
CA LEU A 151 10.49 -13.30 -10.36
C LEU A 151 11.23 -12.23 -9.58
N HIS A 152 11.30 -11.02 -10.10
CA HIS A 152 11.94 -9.88 -9.45
C HIS A 152 10.89 -8.90 -8.95
N ILE A 153 11.02 -8.48 -7.69
CA ILE A 153 10.17 -7.45 -7.07
C ILE A 153 11.04 -6.22 -6.80
N ALA A 154 10.76 -5.12 -7.50
CA ALA A 154 11.41 -3.83 -7.28
C ALA A 154 10.48 -2.88 -6.52
N CYS A 155 10.89 -2.55 -5.30
CA CYS A 155 10.23 -1.64 -4.38
C CYS A 155 11.30 -0.77 -3.68
N THR A 156 12.02 0.02 -4.47
CA THR A 156 13.29 0.64 -4.04
C THR A 156 13.15 1.71 -2.97
N SER A 157 11.96 2.31 -2.82
CA SER A 157 11.64 3.24 -1.72
C SER A 157 11.65 2.57 -0.34
N VAL A 158 11.63 1.22 -0.29
CA VAL A 158 11.90 0.43 0.92
C VAL A 158 13.10 -0.49 0.63
N PRO A 159 14.35 -0.03 0.82
CA PRO A 159 15.55 -0.80 0.46
C PRO A 159 15.65 -2.16 1.18
N SER A 160 15.09 -2.26 2.38
CA SER A 160 15.00 -3.51 3.14
C SER A 160 14.11 -4.56 2.47
N GLY A 161 13.29 -4.18 1.49
CA GLY A 161 12.31 -5.04 0.82
C GLY A 161 11.13 -5.44 1.71
N GLY A 162 11.15 -5.11 3.00
CA GLY A 162 10.12 -5.47 3.97
C GLY A 162 9.74 -6.95 3.93
N GLU A 163 8.43 -7.21 3.97
CA GLU A 163 7.85 -8.54 3.93
C GLU A 163 7.99 -9.23 2.57
N TRP A 164 8.21 -8.50 1.47
CA TRP A 164 8.48 -9.12 0.17
C TRP A 164 9.71 -10.02 0.25
N ARG A 165 10.76 -9.54 0.91
CA ARG A 165 12.02 -10.28 1.09
C ARG A 165 11.85 -11.44 2.07
N SER A 166 11.25 -11.21 3.23
CA SER A 166 11.15 -12.25 4.28
C SER A 166 10.14 -13.36 3.93
N GLN A 167 9.05 -13.04 3.22
CA GLN A 167 8.03 -14.03 2.86
C GLN A 167 8.35 -14.74 1.54
N LEU A 168 8.74 -14.03 0.49
CA LEU A 168 8.86 -14.66 -0.85
C LEU A 168 10.20 -15.32 -1.11
N MET A 169 11.29 -14.88 -0.47
CA MET A 169 12.62 -15.49 -0.66
C MET A 169 12.87 -16.68 0.28
N ALA A 170 11.88 -17.07 1.09
CA ALA A 170 11.96 -18.29 1.88
C ALA A 170 11.99 -19.53 0.96
N PRO A 171 12.85 -20.54 1.23
CA PRO A 171 12.95 -21.73 0.40
C PRO A 171 11.59 -22.43 0.24
N ASN A 172 11.26 -22.85 -0.99
CA ASN A 172 10.02 -23.57 -1.33
C ASN A 172 8.71 -22.84 -0.96
N HIS A 173 8.72 -21.51 -0.79
CA HIS A 173 7.52 -20.75 -0.46
C HIS A 173 6.51 -20.66 -1.62
N LEU A 174 7.01 -20.54 -2.86
CA LEU A 174 6.19 -20.47 -4.06
C LEU A 174 6.22 -21.80 -4.84
N PRO A 175 5.06 -22.27 -5.34
CA PRO A 175 5.02 -23.48 -6.17
C PRO A 175 5.62 -23.23 -7.57
N PRO A 176 6.10 -24.28 -8.26
CA PRO A 176 6.55 -24.15 -9.63
C PRO A 176 5.40 -23.79 -10.58
N LEU A 177 5.70 -23.10 -11.67
CA LEU A 177 4.75 -22.82 -12.75
C LEU A 177 5.07 -23.70 -13.94
N ALA A 178 4.11 -24.51 -14.40
CA ALA A 178 4.34 -25.46 -15.49
C ALA A 178 5.57 -26.37 -15.27
N GLY A 179 5.80 -26.80 -14.02
CA GLY A 179 6.97 -27.60 -13.63
C GLY A 179 8.30 -26.84 -13.53
N ARG A 180 8.32 -25.54 -13.85
CA ARG A 180 9.52 -24.69 -13.75
C ARG A 180 9.60 -24.04 -12.35
N PRO A 181 10.71 -24.22 -11.60
CA PRO A 181 10.88 -23.58 -10.31
C PRO A 181 10.96 -22.05 -10.44
N LEU A 182 10.47 -21.33 -9.43
CA LEU A 182 10.55 -19.87 -9.35
C LEU A 182 11.80 -19.43 -8.57
N SER A 183 12.60 -18.55 -9.17
CA SER A 183 13.73 -17.89 -8.50
C SER A 183 13.34 -16.46 -8.17
N VAL A 184 13.16 -16.17 -6.87
CA VAL A 184 12.66 -14.86 -6.41
C VAL A 184 13.80 -13.96 -5.98
N SER A 185 13.76 -12.69 -6.40
CA SER A 185 14.63 -11.62 -5.91
C SER A 185 13.82 -10.38 -5.55
N VAL A 186 14.31 -9.60 -4.58
CA VAL A 186 13.66 -8.36 -4.13
C VAL A 186 14.70 -7.26 -4.04
N ASN A 187 14.51 -6.16 -4.79
CA ASN A 187 15.48 -5.08 -4.97
C ASN A 187 16.89 -5.63 -5.30
N ARG A 188 17.93 -4.81 -5.16
CA ARG A 188 19.31 -5.30 -5.09
C ARG A 188 19.70 -5.63 -3.66
N THR A 189 20.41 -6.74 -3.50
CA THR A 189 21.22 -7.04 -2.33
C THR A 189 22.45 -6.15 -2.34
N GLN A 190 22.42 -5.01 -1.63
CA GLN A 190 23.67 -4.31 -1.33
C GLN A 190 24.50 -5.19 -0.37
N PRO A 191 25.80 -5.41 -0.62
CA PRO A 191 26.66 -5.94 0.42
C PRO A 191 26.65 -4.96 1.61
N PRO A 192 26.66 -5.44 2.86
CA PRO A 192 26.67 -4.55 4.01
C PRO A 192 27.85 -3.59 3.89
N VAL A 193 27.57 -2.28 4.01
CA VAL A 193 28.60 -1.25 4.12
C VAL A 193 29.51 -1.65 5.27
N LYS A 194 30.78 -1.95 4.98
CA LYS A 194 31.76 -2.33 6.00
C LYS A 194 31.80 -1.23 7.06
N ALA A 195 31.41 -1.57 8.29
CA ALA A 195 31.77 -0.78 9.45
C ALA A 195 33.31 -0.67 9.55
N PRO A 196 33.86 0.40 10.15
CA PRO A 196 35.30 0.52 10.36
C PRO A 196 35.81 -0.71 11.13
N ALA A 197 36.92 -1.27 10.64
CA ALA A 197 37.44 -2.57 11.07
C ALA A 197 37.68 -2.63 12.58
N GLY A 198 36.80 -3.33 13.29
CA GLY A 198 37.02 -3.90 14.61
C GLY A 198 36.98 -5.41 14.49
N THR A 199 38.05 -6.07 14.92
CA THR A 199 38.33 -7.51 14.81
C THR A 199 37.13 -8.41 15.17
N ALA A 200 36.51 -9.06 14.19
CA ALA A 200 35.67 -10.22 14.41
C ALA A 200 35.65 -11.17 13.20
N LYS A 201 35.64 -12.46 13.51
CA LYS A 201 35.76 -13.67 12.67
C LYS A 201 34.98 -13.60 11.34
N ALA A 202 35.57 -14.21 10.30
CA ALA A 202 34.99 -14.35 8.97
C ALA A 202 33.58 -14.99 9.00
N PRO A 203 32.57 -14.37 8.38
CA PRO A 203 31.27 -15.01 8.17
C PRO A 203 31.34 -16.03 7.01
N PRO A 204 30.43 -17.02 6.96
CA PRO A 204 30.40 -18.01 5.90
C PRO A 204 30.08 -17.36 4.55
N LYS A 205 30.63 -17.94 3.47
CA LYS A 205 30.42 -17.52 2.07
C LYS A 205 28.91 -17.35 1.78
N PRO A 206 28.44 -16.17 1.33
CA PRO A 206 27.09 -16.06 0.79
C PRO A 206 27.02 -16.82 -0.54
N SER A 207 26.07 -17.74 -0.65
CA SER A 207 25.58 -18.28 -1.91
C SER A 207 25.03 -17.15 -2.77
N GLY A 208 25.34 -17.20 -4.07
CA GLY A 208 25.33 -16.07 -5.00
C GLY A 208 24.04 -15.27 -5.08
N ASP A 209 24.21 -13.95 -5.05
CA ASP A 209 23.46 -12.95 -5.81
C ASP A 209 24.11 -11.59 -5.54
N SER A 210 25.32 -11.40 -6.08
CA SER A 210 25.97 -10.09 -6.18
C SER A 210 25.85 -9.62 -7.63
N THR A 211 24.72 -9.01 -7.96
CA THR A 211 24.55 -8.36 -9.28
C THR A 211 25.24 -7.00 -9.22
N ALA A 212 26.30 -6.82 -10.01
CA ALA A 212 26.94 -5.51 -10.20
C ALA A 212 25.91 -4.48 -10.71
N SER A 213 26.16 -3.19 -10.46
CA SER A 213 25.36 -2.12 -11.07
C SER A 213 25.43 -2.20 -12.59
N PRO A 214 24.35 -1.80 -13.33
CA PRO A 214 24.37 -1.91 -14.78
C PRO A 214 25.47 -1.01 -15.32
N THR A 215 26.12 -1.47 -16.37
CA THR A 215 27.20 -0.71 -17.02
C THR A 215 26.68 0.52 -17.77
N ASP A 216 25.44 0.45 -18.28
CA ASP A 216 24.74 1.55 -18.94
C ASP A 216 23.26 1.59 -18.48
N SER A 217 22.73 2.81 -18.33
CA SER A 217 21.34 3.10 -17.94
C SER A 217 20.64 4.11 -18.85
N SER A 218 21.30 4.55 -19.93
CA SER A 218 20.80 5.57 -20.86
C SER A 218 19.44 5.22 -21.49
N GLY A 219 19.24 3.94 -21.82
CA GLY A 219 18.00 3.41 -22.36
C GLY A 219 16.87 3.42 -21.34
N ALA A 220 17.13 2.97 -20.11
CA ALA A 220 16.16 3.05 -19.03
C ALA A 220 15.79 4.49 -18.67
N GLN A 221 16.76 5.41 -18.65
CA GLN A 221 16.51 6.84 -18.41
C GLN A 221 15.62 7.43 -19.51
N SER A 222 15.95 7.18 -20.77
CA SER A 222 15.18 7.65 -21.93
C SER A 222 13.76 7.08 -21.92
N PHE A 223 13.62 5.79 -21.62
CA PHE A 223 12.32 5.13 -21.46
C PHE A 223 11.49 5.78 -20.37
N CYS A 224 12.06 6.02 -19.17
CA CYS A 224 11.32 6.63 -18.06
C CYS A 224 10.86 8.05 -18.42
N GLN A 225 11.72 8.84 -19.07
CA GLN A 225 11.36 10.19 -19.52
C GLN A 225 10.22 10.15 -20.54
N ARG A 226 10.28 9.25 -21.53
CA ARG A 226 9.19 9.07 -22.51
C ARG A 226 7.91 8.59 -21.83
N LEU A 227 8.00 7.61 -20.94
CA LEU A 227 6.85 7.08 -20.20
C LEU A 227 6.09 8.19 -19.47
N MET A 228 6.78 9.10 -18.77
CA MET A 228 6.13 10.21 -18.07
C MET A 228 5.35 11.14 -19.00
N THR A 229 5.72 11.26 -20.27
CA THR A 229 4.99 12.06 -21.27
C THR A 229 3.75 11.36 -21.84
N GLN A 230 3.71 10.02 -21.76
CA GLN A 230 2.63 9.19 -22.29
C GLN A 230 1.53 8.89 -21.25
N LEU A 231 1.81 9.09 -19.96
CA LEU A 231 0.87 8.79 -18.88
C LEU A 231 -0.29 9.78 -18.82
N PRO A 232 -1.55 9.30 -18.80
CA PRO A 232 -2.72 10.14 -18.52
C PRO A 232 -2.58 10.94 -17.22
N GLN A 233 -2.86 12.24 -17.29
CA GLN A 233 -2.88 13.13 -16.13
C GLN A 233 -4.32 13.32 -15.61
N PRO A 234 -4.52 13.47 -14.28
CA PRO A 234 -3.51 13.41 -13.22
C PRO A 234 -3.06 11.98 -12.90
N LEU A 235 -1.82 11.80 -12.42
CA LEU A 235 -1.27 10.49 -12.07
C LEU A 235 -2.07 9.76 -10.96
N PHE A 236 -2.65 10.52 -10.02
CA PHE A 236 -3.57 10.05 -8.98
C PHE A 236 -4.80 10.95 -8.88
N ALA A 237 -5.91 10.43 -8.34
CA ALA A 237 -7.12 11.23 -8.17
C ALA A 237 -6.94 12.22 -7.01
N PRO A 238 -7.42 13.47 -7.16
CA PRO A 238 -7.55 14.37 -6.03
C PRO A 238 -8.41 13.75 -4.92
N VAL A 239 -8.03 14.02 -3.68
CA VAL A 239 -8.80 13.65 -2.50
C VAL A 239 -9.97 14.63 -2.37
N ASP A 240 -11.19 14.16 -2.62
CA ASP A 240 -12.41 14.93 -2.41
C ASP A 240 -13.07 14.54 -1.08
N LEU A 241 -12.78 15.34 -0.06
CA LEU A 241 -13.36 15.23 1.29
C LEU A 241 -14.17 16.46 1.66
N ALA A 242 -14.54 17.30 0.68
CA ALA A 242 -15.24 18.55 0.96
C ALA A 242 -16.48 18.26 1.82
N PRO A 243 -16.59 18.85 3.03
CA PRO A 243 -17.73 18.61 3.89
C PRO A 243 -18.99 19.07 3.17
N HIS A 244 -20.09 18.34 3.36
CA HIS A 244 -21.38 18.73 2.80
C HIS A 244 -21.74 20.17 3.22
N ALA A 245 -22.26 20.95 2.26
CA ALA A 245 -22.59 22.36 2.46
C ALA A 245 -23.46 22.58 3.71
N VAL A 246 -23.15 23.64 4.46
CA VAL A 246 -23.92 24.07 5.64
C VAL A 246 -25.40 24.20 5.26
N GLY A 247 -26.26 23.38 5.88
CA GLY A 247 -27.70 23.30 5.58
C GLY A 247 -28.15 22.06 4.80
N ALA A 248 -27.23 21.15 4.43
CA ALA A 248 -27.61 19.83 3.92
C ALA A 248 -28.38 19.02 4.97
N SER A 249 -29.33 18.19 4.52
CA SER A 249 -30.13 17.33 5.39
C SER A 249 -29.25 16.35 6.15
N SER A 250 -29.27 16.41 7.48
CA SER A 250 -28.63 15.41 8.34
C SER A 250 -29.43 14.11 8.36
N ILE A 251 -28.73 12.98 8.40
CA ILE A 251 -29.33 11.66 8.56
C ILE A 251 -29.77 11.51 10.02
N ARG A 252 -31.09 11.44 10.22
CA ARG A 252 -31.67 11.15 11.54
C ARG A 252 -31.76 9.65 11.79
N ILE A 253 -31.01 9.17 12.78
CA ILE A 253 -31.02 7.78 13.23
C ILE A 253 -32.21 7.55 14.16
N SER A 254 -33.19 6.76 13.71
CA SER A 254 -34.41 6.44 14.46
C SER A 254 -34.34 5.09 15.19
N HIS A 255 -33.49 4.18 14.72
CA HIS A 255 -33.31 2.83 15.26
C HIS A 255 -31.82 2.48 15.26
N PRO A 256 -31.37 1.56 16.13
CA PRO A 256 -30.02 1.02 16.04
C PRO A 256 -29.70 0.48 14.65
N CYS A 257 -28.58 0.91 14.09
CA CYS A 257 -28.13 0.51 12.77
C CYS A 257 -26.60 0.37 12.71
N LEU A 258 -26.15 -0.51 11.81
CA LEU A 258 -24.74 -0.71 11.49
C LEU A 258 -24.53 -0.47 10.00
N TYR A 259 -23.72 0.52 9.66
CA TYR A 259 -23.26 0.76 8.30
C TYR A 259 -21.89 0.11 8.11
N VAL A 260 -21.74 -0.75 7.12
CA VAL A 260 -20.49 -1.44 6.79
C VAL A 260 -19.98 -0.93 5.47
N PHE A 261 -18.73 -0.48 5.42
CA PHE A 261 -18.11 0.09 4.22
C PHE A 261 -17.04 -0.87 3.70
N PRO A 262 -17.28 -1.55 2.57
CA PRO A 262 -16.27 -2.41 1.97
C PRO A 262 -15.21 -1.55 1.26
N GLU A 263 -14.02 -1.47 1.84
CA GLU A 263 -12.87 -0.71 1.32
C GLU A 263 -11.67 -1.62 1.04
N GLY A 264 -11.88 -2.75 0.36
CA GLY A 264 -10.80 -3.68 0.02
C GLY A 264 -10.02 -4.14 1.25
N SER A 265 -8.78 -3.66 1.42
CA SER A 265 -7.92 -3.99 2.57
C SER A 265 -8.25 -3.22 3.85
N GLY A 266 -9.03 -2.12 3.76
CA GLY A 266 -9.50 -1.36 4.92
C GLY A 266 -10.87 -1.85 5.39
N GLN A 267 -11.06 -1.90 6.71
CA GLN A 267 -12.35 -2.22 7.31
C GLN A 267 -12.84 -1.01 8.09
N SER A 268 -13.95 -0.41 7.67
CA SER A 268 -14.60 0.69 8.40
C SER A 268 -16.10 0.41 8.56
N SER A 269 -16.65 0.86 9.68
CA SER A 269 -18.08 0.77 9.95
C SER A 269 -18.54 1.91 10.84
N ILE A 270 -19.84 2.22 10.80
CA ILE A 270 -20.46 3.17 11.71
C ILE A 270 -21.62 2.47 12.39
N PHE A 271 -21.51 2.32 13.71
CA PHE A 271 -22.62 1.93 14.56
C PHE A 271 -23.35 3.20 15.02
N ALA A 272 -24.64 3.27 14.84
CA ALA A 272 -25.42 4.41 15.29
C ALA A 272 -26.71 3.98 15.98
N ILE A 273 -27.06 4.71 17.03
CA ILE A 273 -28.33 4.63 17.75
C ILE A 273 -28.90 6.04 17.85
N PRO A 274 -30.17 6.23 18.24
CA PRO A 274 -30.72 7.56 18.46
C PRO A 274 -29.86 8.37 19.45
N GLY A 275 -29.28 9.46 18.95
CA GLY A 275 -28.44 10.39 19.71
C GLY A 275 -27.00 9.94 19.96
N PHE A 276 -26.52 8.87 19.30
CA PHE A 276 -25.11 8.46 19.41
C PHE A 276 -24.59 7.73 18.17
N SER A 277 -23.38 8.03 17.76
CA SER A 277 -22.66 7.33 16.69
C SER A 277 -21.22 6.99 17.08
N LEU A 278 -20.81 5.79 16.67
CA LEU A 278 -19.47 5.23 16.85
C LEU A 278 -18.93 4.83 15.47
N MET A 279 -17.88 5.52 15.02
CA MET A 279 -17.11 5.10 13.85
C MET A 279 -16.02 4.13 14.27
N VAL A 280 -16.03 2.91 13.72
CA VAL A 280 -14.99 1.91 13.95
C VAL A 280 -14.07 1.89 12.74
N ASN A 281 -12.80 2.24 12.97
CA ASN A 281 -11.76 2.47 11.97
C ASN A 281 -12.18 3.51 10.90
N SER A 282 -11.26 3.85 10.00
CA SER A 282 -11.46 4.86 8.96
C SER A 282 -11.02 4.41 7.57
N GLY A 283 -10.52 3.18 7.41
CA GLY A 283 -10.16 2.63 6.11
C GLY A 283 -8.77 3.03 5.60
N TYR A 284 -8.35 2.45 4.47
CA TYR A 284 -6.97 2.52 3.98
C TYR A 284 -6.70 3.67 3.01
N SER A 285 -7.75 4.37 2.56
CA SER A 285 -7.63 5.40 1.53
C SER A 285 -7.64 6.80 2.14
N HIS A 286 -6.98 7.75 1.49
CA HIS A 286 -7.14 9.17 1.79
C HIS A 286 -8.54 9.70 1.50
N ASN A 287 -9.35 8.99 0.72
CA ASN A 287 -10.78 9.27 0.50
C ASN A 287 -11.62 8.07 0.97
N PRO A 288 -11.77 7.85 2.29
CA PRO A 288 -12.45 6.68 2.80
C PRO A 288 -13.96 6.76 2.54
N LYS A 289 -14.57 5.65 2.14
CA LYS A 289 -16.00 5.55 1.85
C LYS A 289 -16.86 5.83 3.07
N CYS A 290 -16.38 5.51 4.27
CA CYS A 290 -17.10 5.84 5.51
C CYS A 290 -17.33 7.35 5.68
N TRP A 291 -16.43 8.20 5.15
CA TRP A 291 -16.58 9.65 5.21
C TRP A 291 -17.85 10.14 4.52
N LYS A 292 -18.21 9.51 3.38
CA LYS A 292 -19.41 9.84 2.63
C LYS A 292 -20.68 9.73 3.47
N MET A 293 -20.72 8.83 4.45
CA MET A 293 -21.82 8.70 5.41
C MET A 293 -21.59 9.59 6.64
N ALA A 294 -20.37 9.58 7.21
CA ALA A 294 -20.04 10.26 8.45
C ALA A 294 -20.32 11.77 8.38
N GLN A 295 -20.05 12.40 7.23
CA GLN A 295 -20.30 13.83 7.00
C GLN A 295 -21.78 14.22 7.01
N HIS A 296 -22.70 13.25 6.88
CA HIS A 296 -24.15 13.47 6.96
C HIS A 296 -24.72 13.23 8.35
N LEU A 297 -23.91 12.75 9.30
CA LEU A 297 -24.34 12.62 10.70
C LEU A 297 -24.26 13.98 11.39
N ASP A 298 -25.17 14.22 12.34
CA ASP A 298 -25.13 15.41 13.21
C ASP A 298 -23.81 15.53 13.99
N ASN A 299 -23.19 14.37 14.28
CA ASN A 299 -21.87 14.23 14.88
C ASN A 299 -21.37 12.78 14.74
N VAL A 300 -20.05 12.62 14.82
CA VAL A 300 -19.42 11.34 15.17
C VAL A 300 -18.99 11.42 16.63
N ASP A 301 -19.72 10.79 17.55
CA ASP A 301 -19.50 10.95 18.99
C ASP A 301 -18.26 10.21 19.49
N ALA A 302 -17.98 9.05 18.89
CA ALA A 302 -16.80 8.28 19.19
C ALA A 302 -16.16 7.69 17.93
N VAL A 303 -14.83 7.54 17.97
CA VAL A 303 -14.03 6.85 16.98
C VAL A 303 -13.26 5.74 17.67
N LEU A 304 -13.46 4.49 17.27
CA LEU A 304 -12.70 3.33 17.74
C LEU A 304 -11.68 2.91 16.68
N GLN A 305 -10.41 3.10 16.99
CA GLN A 305 -9.30 2.58 16.21
C GLN A 305 -8.90 1.21 16.78
N THR A 306 -8.91 0.17 15.95
CA THR A 306 -8.60 -1.21 16.40
C THR A 306 -7.10 -1.53 16.40
N HIS A 307 -6.34 -0.80 15.58
CA HIS A 307 -4.90 -0.90 15.41
C HIS A 307 -4.38 0.31 14.62
N TRP A 308 -3.07 0.54 14.69
CA TRP A 308 -2.35 1.52 13.88
C TRP A 308 -1.69 0.81 12.69
N GLY A 309 -2.31 0.94 11.53
CA GLY A 309 -1.83 0.35 10.28
C GLY A 309 -2.20 1.25 9.11
N VAL A 310 -1.52 1.08 7.97
CA VAL A 310 -1.79 1.84 6.75
C VAL A 310 -3.21 1.60 6.21
N ASP A 311 -3.83 0.49 6.60
CA ASP A 311 -5.20 0.08 6.30
C ASP A 311 -6.29 0.84 7.06
N ASN A 312 -5.89 1.77 7.92
CA ASN A 312 -6.80 2.51 8.79
C ASN A 312 -6.33 3.96 9.02
N LEU A 313 -5.02 4.15 9.19
CA LEU A 313 -4.42 5.43 9.53
C LEU A 313 -4.61 6.49 8.45
N LEU A 314 -4.59 6.10 7.17
CA LEU A 314 -4.76 7.04 6.06
C LEU A 314 -6.17 7.65 6.01
N GLY A 315 -7.20 6.83 6.22
CA GLY A 315 -8.55 7.35 6.32
C GLY A 315 -8.72 8.25 7.54
N LEU A 316 -8.10 7.90 8.67
CA LEU A 316 -8.20 8.68 9.90
C LEU A 316 -7.47 10.03 9.76
N THR A 317 -6.26 10.04 9.18
CA THR A 317 -5.49 11.28 8.97
C THR A 317 -6.22 12.27 8.08
N SER A 318 -6.95 11.76 7.09
CA SER A 318 -7.78 12.55 6.19
C SER A 318 -9.06 13.09 6.84
N THR A 319 -9.73 12.30 7.70
CA THR A 319 -11.10 12.60 8.16
C THR A 319 -11.17 13.22 9.55
N LEU A 320 -10.31 12.82 10.49
CA LEU A 320 -10.38 13.30 11.87
C LEU A 320 -10.18 14.82 11.98
N PRO A 321 -9.23 15.48 11.29
CA PRO A 321 -9.12 16.93 11.33
C PRO A 321 -10.37 17.64 10.81
N LEU A 322 -10.99 17.12 9.74
CA LEU A 322 -12.21 17.69 9.15
C LEU A 322 -13.40 17.55 10.10
N MET A 323 -13.57 16.38 10.72
CA MET A 323 -14.59 16.16 11.76
C MET A 323 -14.49 17.19 12.89
N LEU A 324 -13.28 17.52 13.32
CA LEU A 324 -13.04 18.45 14.42
C LEU A 324 -13.18 19.92 14.02
N GLN A 325 -13.16 20.24 12.73
CA GLN A 325 -13.37 21.60 12.20
C GLN A 325 -14.84 21.92 11.94
N ALA A 326 -15.67 20.93 11.62
CA ALA A 326 -17.07 21.13 11.20
C ALA A 326 -18.06 21.58 12.31
N SER A 327 -17.61 21.77 13.55
CA SER A 327 -18.47 22.03 14.71
C SER A 327 -18.51 23.52 15.10
N GLU A 328 -19.30 24.34 14.39
CA GLU A 328 -19.60 25.73 14.81
C GLU A 328 -20.80 25.84 15.77
N ALA A 329 -21.67 24.82 15.84
CA ALA A 329 -22.83 24.80 16.72
C ALA A 329 -22.60 23.90 17.95
N MET A 330 -22.20 24.52 19.07
CA MET A 330 -21.87 23.92 20.38
C MET A 330 -20.60 23.04 20.38
N PRO A 331 -19.76 23.06 21.45
CA PRO A 331 -18.56 22.24 21.51
C PRO A 331 -18.96 20.77 21.75
N LYS A 332 -19.11 19.99 20.68
CA LYS A 332 -19.27 18.54 20.79
C LYS A 332 -17.89 17.90 20.94
N VAL A 333 -17.74 17.07 21.97
CA VAL A 333 -16.50 16.34 22.25
C VAL A 333 -16.56 15.00 21.52
N THR A 334 -15.58 14.74 20.65
CA THR A 334 -15.40 13.41 20.06
C THR A 334 -14.46 12.58 20.94
N CYS A 335 -14.86 11.35 21.28
CA CYS A 335 -13.99 10.41 21.97
C CYS A 335 -13.17 9.58 20.97
N LEU A 336 -11.84 9.56 21.09
CA LEU A 336 -10.97 8.70 20.28
C LEU A 336 -10.44 7.53 21.11
N LEU A 337 -10.98 6.35 20.88
CA LEU A 337 -10.57 5.09 21.50
C LEU A 337 -9.46 4.48 20.65
N SER A 338 -8.24 4.35 21.18
CA SER A 338 -7.12 3.80 20.40
C SER A 338 -6.17 2.90 21.22
N PRO A 339 -5.53 1.90 20.59
CA PRO A 339 -4.49 1.11 21.21
C PRO A 339 -3.16 1.88 21.28
N PRO A 340 -2.17 1.38 22.03
CA PRO A 340 -0.82 1.92 21.99
C PRO A 340 -0.23 1.99 20.56
N PRO A 341 0.61 2.98 20.23
CA PRO A 341 1.01 4.11 21.09
C PRO A 341 -0.13 5.09 21.36
N TYR A 342 -0.18 5.63 22.57
CA TYR A 342 -1.30 6.42 23.05
C TYR A 342 -1.36 7.79 22.38
N PHE A 343 -2.51 8.09 21.77
CA PHE A 343 -2.76 9.33 21.06
C PHE A 343 -2.70 10.53 22.01
N GLY A 344 -2.07 11.64 21.61
CA GLY A 344 -1.91 12.82 22.46
C GLY A 344 -0.76 12.74 23.48
N THR A 345 -0.11 11.58 23.66
CA THR A 345 1.17 11.49 24.39
C THR A 345 2.32 11.77 23.42
N HIS A 346 3.45 12.30 23.91
CA HIS A 346 4.63 12.56 23.08
C HIS A 346 5.11 11.25 22.44
N VAL A 347 4.69 11.00 21.20
CA VAL A 347 5.35 10.02 20.34
C VAL A 347 6.67 10.67 19.96
N THR A 348 7.77 10.24 20.58
CA THR A 348 9.10 10.62 20.09
C THR A 348 9.24 10.02 18.70
N ALA A 349 8.97 10.84 17.68
CA ALA A 349 9.43 10.56 16.34
C ALA A 349 10.93 10.33 16.44
N GLY A 350 11.40 9.10 16.20
CA GLY A 350 12.80 8.89 15.87
C GLY A 350 13.13 9.81 14.72
N ALA A 351 14.26 10.52 14.80
CA ALA A 351 14.71 11.46 13.78
C ALA A 351 14.52 10.87 12.37
N GLY A 352 13.52 11.39 11.64
CA GLY A 352 13.06 10.84 10.38
C GLY A 352 12.18 11.81 9.59
N GLN A 353 12.29 13.11 9.86
CA GLN A 353 11.81 14.13 8.93
C GLN A 353 12.87 14.26 7.81
N GLY A 354 12.83 13.34 6.86
CA GLY A 354 13.78 13.25 5.74
C GLY A 354 13.76 11.91 4.99
N GLY A 355 12.63 11.17 5.05
CA GLY A 355 12.45 9.91 4.34
C GLY A 355 12.07 10.10 2.87
N ASP A 356 12.14 9.03 2.07
CA ASP A 356 11.62 9.00 0.70
C ASP A 356 10.13 9.38 0.70
N PRO A 357 9.66 10.36 -0.11
CA PRO A 357 8.26 10.78 -0.15
C PRO A 357 7.29 9.66 -0.56
N MET A 358 7.78 8.61 -1.20
CA MET A 358 7.00 7.42 -1.55
C MET A 358 6.85 6.46 -0.37
N ALA A 359 7.70 6.57 0.66
CA ALA A 359 7.69 5.68 1.83
C ALA A 359 6.78 6.24 2.95
N LEU A 360 5.65 5.57 3.16
CA LEU A 360 4.67 5.90 4.17
C LEU A 360 5.08 5.32 5.53
N SER A 361 5.47 6.20 6.45
CA SER A 361 5.79 5.85 7.83
C SER A 361 4.55 5.93 8.72
N VAL A 362 4.11 4.80 9.30
CA VAL A 362 2.97 4.77 10.24
C VAL A 362 3.22 5.68 11.45
N VAL A 363 4.44 5.68 11.97
CA VAL A 363 4.83 6.53 13.12
C VAL A 363 4.86 8.00 12.70
N GLY A 364 5.40 8.30 11.52
CA GLY A 364 5.41 9.65 10.96
C GLY A 364 4.00 10.21 10.76
N SER A 365 3.11 9.44 10.13
CA SER A 365 1.71 9.84 9.91
C SER A 365 0.94 10.02 11.22
N LEU A 366 1.18 9.17 12.22
CA LEU A 366 0.57 9.35 13.54
C LEU A 366 1.06 10.63 14.23
N SER A 367 2.36 10.94 14.14
CA SER A 367 2.93 12.18 14.67
C SER A 367 2.34 13.42 13.99
N GLN A 368 2.18 13.37 12.67
CA GLN A 368 1.57 14.47 11.90
C GLN A 368 0.10 14.67 12.28
N LEU A 369 -0.67 13.59 12.40
CA LEU A 369 -2.06 13.65 12.85
C LEU A 369 -2.17 14.26 14.25
N ASN A 370 -1.28 13.86 15.16
CA ASN A 370 -1.26 14.39 16.52
C ASN A 370 -1.04 15.91 16.54
N GLU A 371 -0.13 16.43 15.71
CA GLU A 371 0.08 17.88 15.58
C GLU A 371 -1.13 18.59 14.95
N GLN A 372 -1.78 17.99 13.94
CA GLN A 372 -2.97 18.58 13.30
C GLN A 372 -4.16 18.74 14.27
N VAL A 373 -4.36 17.78 15.19
CA VAL A 373 -5.50 17.81 16.12
C VAL A 373 -5.15 18.37 17.51
N LYS A 374 -3.90 18.78 17.72
CA LYS A 374 -3.40 19.40 18.96
C LYS A 374 -4.25 20.57 19.46
N PRO A 375 -4.76 21.49 18.61
CA PRO A 375 -5.66 22.55 19.07
C PRO A 375 -6.98 21.99 19.65
N SER A 376 -7.53 20.94 19.03
CA SER A 376 -8.77 20.31 19.48
C SER A 376 -8.60 19.51 20.77
N LEU A 377 -7.42 18.91 21.00
CA LEU A 377 -7.04 18.33 22.29
C LEU A 377 -6.98 19.42 23.38
N ALA A 378 -6.30 20.53 23.11
CA ALA A 378 -6.16 21.64 24.07
C ALA A 378 -7.50 22.30 24.42
N GLN A 379 -8.45 22.32 23.48
CA GLN A 379 -9.80 22.85 23.66
C GLN A 379 -10.79 21.82 24.23
N GLY A 380 -10.34 20.59 24.52
CA GLY A 380 -11.19 19.52 25.04
C GLY A 380 -12.26 19.01 24.05
N ARG A 381 -12.12 19.31 22.76
CA ARG A 381 -13.03 18.82 21.69
C ARG A 381 -12.71 17.41 21.23
N LEU A 382 -11.50 16.93 21.50
CA LEU A 382 -11.08 15.56 21.28
C LEU A 382 -10.63 14.95 22.61
N LEU A 383 -11.24 13.84 23.01
CA LEU A 383 -10.88 13.09 24.22
C LEU A 383 -10.25 11.75 23.82
N PRO A 384 -8.91 11.63 23.80
CA PRO A 384 -8.26 10.34 23.58
C PRO A 384 -8.45 9.45 24.81
N LEU A 385 -8.87 8.22 24.58
CA LEU A 385 -9.01 7.18 25.59
C LEU A 385 -8.30 5.91 25.13
N ASP A 386 -7.51 5.35 26.03
CA ASP A 386 -6.71 4.18 25.72
C ASP A 386 -7.54 2.91 25.80
N VAL A 387 -7.44 2.07 24.77
CA VAL A 387 -8.04 0.73 24.76
C VAL A 387 -6.94 -0.31 24.59
N SER A 388 -6.72 -1.12 25.63
CA SER A 388 -5.82 -2.26 25.52
C SER A 388 -6.60 -3.50 25.10
N ARG A 389 -6.01 -4.31 24.20
CA ARG A 389 -6.46 -5.71 24.07
C ARG A 389 -6.16 -6.37 25.40
N GLY A 390 -7.15 -6.98 26.04
CA GLY A 390 -7.02 -7.56 27.38
C GLY A 390 -5.89 -8.58 27.47
N ALA A 391 -4.68 -8.13 27.81
CA ALA A 391 -3.64 -8.98 28.35
C ALA A 391 -4.09 -9.35 29.76
N LYS A 392 -4.04 -10.66 30.10
CA LYS A 392 -4.45 -11.29 31.38
C LYS A 392 -4.97 -10.29 32.41
N LEU A 393 -6.27 -10.33 32.70
CA LEU A 393 -7.05 -9.55 33.69
C LEU A 393 -6.39 -9.49 35.08
N ALA A 394 -5.21 -8.89 35.21
CA ALA A 394 -4.53 -8.64 36.47
C ALA A 394 -5.13 -7.40 37.15
N ALA A 395 -5.85 -6.58 36.38
CA ALA A 395 -6.63 -5.43 36.85
C ALA A 395 -8.01 -5.41 36.16
N MET A 396 -9.04 -5.01 36.89
CA MET A 396 -10.36 -4.76 36.30
C MET A 396 -10.26 -3.64 35.26
N PRO A 397 -10.75 -3.84 34.02
CA PRO A 397 -10.75 -2.79 33.02
C PRO A 397 -11.65 -1.63 33.48
N LYS A 398 -11.15 -0.40 33.35
CA LYS A 398 -11.93 0.80 33.66
C LYS A 398 -13.08 0.90 32.66
N VAL A 399 -14.32 0.89 33.15
CA VAL A 399 -15.51 1.06 32.30
C VAL A 399 -15.48 2.47 31.70
N VAL A 400 -15.60 2.55 30.38
CA VAL A 400 -15.75 3.80 29.64
C VAL A 400 -17.21 3.92 29.21
N SER A 401 -17.97 4.77 29.90
CA SER A 401 -19.36 5.07 29.51
C SER A 401 -19.38 6.06 28.36
N LEU A 402 -19.64 5.57 27.15
CA LEU A 402 -19.68 6.38 25.92
C LEU A 402 -21.06 6.98 25.63
N TYR A 403 -22.12 6.39 26.19
CA TYR A 403 -23.50 6.80 25.93
C TYR A 403 -24.32 6.73 27.21
N TYR A 404 -25.17 7.74 27.41
CA TYR A 404 -26.19 7.78 28.45
C TYR A 404 -27.56 7.95 27.80
N LYS A 405 -28.45 6.98 27.99
CA LYS A 405 -29.85 7.14 27.59
C LYS A 405 -30.53 8.07 28.58
N VAL A 406 -30.80 9.31 28.17
CA VAL A 406 -31.56 10.26 29.00
C VAL A 406 -33.05 9.98 28.83
N GLY A 407 -33.68 9.41 29.86
CA GLY A 407 -35.15 9.29 29.97
C GLY A 407 -35.79 8.21 29.07
N GLY A 408 -36.36 7.19 29.70
CA GLY A 408 -37.21 6.21 29.03
C GLY A 408 -37.89 5.33 30.06
N SER A 409 -39.04 5.78 30.56
CA SER A 409 -39.96 4.92 31.30
C SER A 409 -40.42 3.81 30.35
N TRP A 410 -40.17 2.56 30.74
CA TRP A 410 -40.88 1.44 30.15
C TRP A 410 -42.33 1.53 30.66
N SER A 411 -43.25 1.86 29.76
CA SER A 411 -44.69 1.63 29.96
C SER A 411 -45.10 0.46 29.09
#